data_AF-A0A924NMF5-F1
#
_entry.id   AF-A0A924NMF5-F1
#
_cell.length_a   1.000
_cell.length_b   1.000
_cell.length_c   1.000
_cell.angle_alpha   90.00
_cell.angle_beta   90.00
_cell.angle_gamma   90.00
#
_symmetry.space_group_name_H-M   'P 1'
#
loop_
_entity.id
_entity.type
_entity.pdbx_description
1 polymer ?
#
loop_
_entity_poly.entity_id
_entity_poly.type
_entity_poly.pdbx_seq_one_letter_code
_entity_poly.pdbx_strand_id
1 'polypeptide(L)'
;MTSLTAGPADGTLTLHTGVEGRAAKLGHALTIALSDWSATAELDGEALTSVEVVATLSSLSVVSGTGGVKPLSDKDRGSIRDNALETLKAGAHPTVQVTSTSVTPTASGYDVAVQVSVAGVVQPAVLAVTVAPEQGGVRVSGVTGIVQTEHGLSPYSAMMGGLKVSDRVEVRLDVTVAR
;
A
#
# COMPACT_ATOMS: atom_id res chain seq x y z
N MET A 1 24.83 -13.81 -1.52
CA MET A 1 23.66 -13.01 -1.12
C MET A 1 23.87 -11.58 -1.56
N THR A 2 22.87 -11.02 -2.24
CA THR A 2 22.88 -9.65 -2.77
C THR A 2 21.64 -8.92 -2.27
N SER A 3 21.83 -7.74 -1.69
CA SER A 3 20.72 -6.86 -1.28
C SER A 3 20.44 -5.85 -2.40
N LEU A 4 19.17 -5.73 -2.77
CA LEU A 4 18.65 -4.68 -3.65
C LEU A 4 17.73 -3.77 -2.86
N THR A 5 17.80 -2.47 -3.12
CA THR A 5 16.92 -1.47 -2.49
C THR A 5 16.24 -0.64 -3.55
N ALA A 6 14.96 -0.35 -3.34
CA ALA A 6 14.17 0.58 -4.12
C ALA A 6 13.50 1.61 -3.21
N GLY A 7 13.29 2.81 -3.72
CA GLY A 7 12.60 3.90 -3.05
C GLY A 7 11.81 4.76 -4.04
N PRO A 8 11.36 5.97 -3.62
CA PRO A 8 10.50 6.84 -4.43
C PRO A 8 11.11 7.28 -5.76
N ALA A 9 12.43 7.20 -5.92
CA ALA A 9 13.11 7.49 -7.17
C ALA A 9 12.98 6.35 -8.21
N ASP A 10 12.73 5.13 -7.74
CA ASP A 10 12.69 3.91 -8.56
C ASP A 10 11.27 3.54 -8.97
N GLY A 11 10.25 4.17 -8.37
CA GLY A 11 8.86 3.88 -8.68
C GLY A 11 7.86 4.41 -7.65
N THR A 12 6.77 3.68 -7.46
CA THR A 12 5.62 4.11 -6.65
C THR A 12 5.19 3.09 -5.61
N LEU A 13 4.72 3.60 -4.47
CA LEU A 13 3.98 2.86 -3.46
C LEU A 13 2.63 3.53 -3.28
N THR A 14 1.54 2.81 -3.57
CA THR A 14 0.18 3.36 -3.59
C THR A 14 -0.82 2.50 -2.83
N LEU A 15 -1.80 3.16 -2.22
CA LEU A 15 -2.97 2.56 -1.62
C LEU A 15 -4.18 2.84 -2.53
N HIS A 16 -5.04 1.84 -2.70
CA HIS A 16 -6.24 1.92 -3.51
C HIS A 16 -7.44 1.56 -2.63
N THR A 17 -8.35 2.50 -2.46
CA THR A 17 -9.51 2.35 -1.58
C THR A 17 -10.79 2.13 -2.37
N GLY A 18 -11.72 1.36 -1.81
CA GLY A 18 -13.10 1.27 -2.29
C GLY A 18 -14.04 2.22 -1.53
N VAL A 19 -15.28 2.29 -2.01
CA VAL A 19 -16.37 3.04 -1.36
C VAL A 19 -17.59 2.14 -1.21
N GLU A 20 -18.14 2.12 0.01
CA GLU A 20 -19.28 1.31 0.41
C GLU A 20 -20.41 2.18 1.01
N GLY A 21 -21.58 1.55 1.16
CA GLY A 21 -22.76 2.15 1.78
C GLY A 21 -23.80 2.68 0.78
N ARG A 22 -24.98 3.00 1.29
CA ARG A 22 -26.14 3.47 0.48
C ARG A 22 -25.88 4.76 -0.29
N ALA A 23 -24.91 5.56 0.13
CA ALA A 23 -24.50 6.80 -0.49
C ALA A 23 -23.13 6.69 -1.18
N ALA A 24 -22.66 5.48 -1.52
CA ALA A 24 -21.35 5.27 -2.15
C ALA A 24 -21.12 6.10 -3.42
N LYS A 25 -22.17 6.38 -4.19
CA LYS A 25 -22.12 7.25 -5.38
C LYS A 25 -21.65 8.69 -5.07
N LEU A 26 -21.74 9.14 -3.82
CA LEU A 26 -21.29 10.45 -3.38
C LEU A 26 -19.80 10.49 -3.00
N GLY A 27 -19.18 9.33 -2.76
CA GLY A 27 -17.77 9.23 -2.38
C GLY A 27 -16.85 8.84 -3.51
N HIS A 28 -15.55 8.97 -3.25
CA HIS A 28 -14.48 8.64 -4.20
C HIS A 28 -13.72 7.40 -3.76
N ALA A 29 -13.51 6.46 -4.69
CA ALA A 29 -12.48 5.45 -4.57
C ALA A 29 -11.12 6.11 -4.85
N LEU A 30 -10.22 6.08 -3.88
CA LEU A 30 -9.01 6.90 -3.89
C LEU A 30 -7.80 6.09 -4.34
N THR A 31 -6.92 6.73 -5.10
CA THR A 31 -5.52 6.35 -5.17
C THR A 31 -4.72 7.33 -4.33
N ILE A 32 -3.97 6.77 -3.38
CA ILE A 32 -3.15 7.50 -2.41
C ILE A 32 -1.71 7.05 -2.62
N ALA A 33 -0.74 7.95 -2.62
CA ALA A 33 0.67 7.63 -2.71
C ALA A 33 1.40 7.91 -1.38
N LEU A 34 2.44 7.14 -1.13
CA LEU A 34 3.47 7.46 -0.13
C LEU A 34 4.73 7.88 -0.87
N SER A 35 5.32 9.00 -0.47
CA SER A 35 6.54 9.55 -1.09
C SER A 35 7.80 9.35 -0.24
N ASP A 36 7.67 8.71 0.93
CA ASP A 36 8.77 8.32 1.80
C ASP A 36 8.59 6.85 2.18
N TRP A 37 9.36 5.99 1.51
CA TRP A 37 9.34 4.55 1.71
C TRP A 37 10.65 3.93 1.21
N SER A 38 10.94 2.72 1.67
CA SER A 38 12.04 1.89 1.18
C SER A 38 11.59 0.44 1.09
N ALA A 39 11.94 -0.23 0.00
CA ALA A 39 11.78 -1.67 -0.18
C ALA A 39 13.16 -2.31 -0.34
N THR A 40 13.45 -3.33 0.46
CA THR A 40 14.70 -4.10 0.40
C THR A 40 14.36 -5.54 0.05
N ALA A 41 15.11 -6.10 -0.89
CA ALA A 41 15.00 -7.49 -1.30
C ALA A 41 16.36 -8.17 -1.19
N GLU A 42 16.40 -9.31 -0.52
CA GLU A 42 17.59 -10.16 -0.47
C GLU A 42 17.49 -11.26 -1.50
N LEU A 43 18.59 -11.48 -2.22
CA LEU A 43 18.70 -12.49 -3.26
C LEU A 43 19.81 -13.50 -2.96
N ASP A 44 19.56 -14.77 -3.27
CA ASP A 44 20.60 -15.79 -3.45
C ASP A 44 20.73 -16.14 -4.94
N GLY A 45 21.78 -15.65 -5.58
CA GLY A 45 21.84 -15.57 -7.03
C GLY A 45 20.72 -14.67 -7.57
N GLU A 46 19.81 -15.24 -8.35
CA GLU A 46 18.61 -14.54 -8.84
C GLU A 46 17.34 -14.85 -8.03
N ALA A 47 17.40 -15.78 -7.09
CA ALA A 47 16.26 -16.21 -6.30
C ALA A 47 15.99 -15.24 -5.15
N LEU A 48 14.75 -14.75 -5.04
CA LEU A 48 14.31 -13.93 -3.92
C LEU A 48 14.23 -14.76 -2.64
N THR A 49 14.86 -14.27 -1.57
CA THR A 49 14.88 -14.96 -0.27
C THR A 49 14.13 -14.20 0.82
N SER A 50 14.15 -12.87 0.80
CA SER A 50 13.34 -12.04 1.69
C SER A 50 12.99 -10.68 1.11
N VAL A 51 11.91 -10.09 1.63
CA VAL A 51 11.45 -8.73 1.31
C VAL A 51 11.13 -8.01 2.61
N GLU A 52 11.55 -6.75 2.70
CA GLU A 52 11.13 -5.80 3.71
C GLU A 52 10.67 -4.50 3.04
N VAL A 53 9.55 -3.94 3.48
CA VAL A 53 9.06 -2.63 3.04
C VAL A 53 8.73 -1.79 4.26
N VAL A 54 9.22 -0.57 4.32
CA VAL A 54 8.87 0.43 5.34
C VAL A 54 8.36 1.68 4.64
N ALA A 55 7.27 2.25 5.15
CA ALA A 55 6.72 3.49 4.62
C ALA A 55 6.31 4.46 5.73
N THR A 56 6.65 5.73 5.56
CA THR A 56 6.35 6.81 6.52
C THR A 56 4.99 7.41 6.22
N LEU A 57 4.06 7.32 7.17
CA LEU A 57 2.67 7.73 6.97
C LEU A 57 2.51 9.23 6.71
N SER A 58 3.36 10.08 7.29
CA SER A 58 3.27 11.53 7.08
C SER A 58 3.48 11.96 5.61
N SER A 59 4.09 11.09 4.79
CA SER A 59 4.29 11.30 3.35
C SER A 59 3.05 11.01 2.49
N LEU A 60 1.94 10.57 3.12
CA LEU A 60 0.70 10.24 2.43
C LEU A 60 0.14 11.45 1.68
N SER A 61 -0.22 11.25 0.41
CA SER A 61 -0.90 12.24 -0.42
C SER A 61 -1.96 11.59 -1.32
N VAL A 62 -3.10 12.26 -1.51
CA VAL A 62 -4.14 11.79 -2.42
C VAL A 62 -3.74 12.12 -3.85
N VAL A 63 -3.59 11.10 -4.71
CA VAL A 63 -3.23 11.27 -6.13
C VAL A 63 -4.48 11.51 -6.95
N SER A 64 -5.48 10.64 -6.83
CA SER A 64 -6.73 10.72 -7.59
C SER A 64 -7.90 10.15 -6.80
N GLY A 65 -9.11 10.48 -7.27
CA GLY A 65 -10.34 9.91 -6.79
C GLY A 65 -11.24 9.61 -7.99
N THR A 66 -11.83 8.43 -8.01
CA THR A 66 -12.78 8.00 -9.03
C THR A 66 -14.17 7.85 -8.41
N GLY A 67 -15.21 8.18 -9.19
CA GLY A 67 -16.57 8.32 -8.66
C GLY A 67 -16.82 9.70 -8.05
N GLY A 68 -17.74 9.75 -7.09
CA GLY A 68 -18.22 10.99 -6.49
C GLY A 68 -19.07 11.85 -7.45
N VAL A 69 -19.79 12.81 -6.87
CA VAL A 69 -20.65 13.75 -7.64
C VAL A 69 -19.93 15.02 -8.07
N LYS A 70 -18.74 15.28 -7.51
CA LYS A 70 -17.90 16.44 -7.82
C LYS A 70 -16.43 16.00 -7.86
N PRO A 71 -15.58 16.66 -8.67
CA PRO A 71 -14.14 16.45 -8.60
C PRO A 71 -13.58 16.77 -7.21
N LEU A 72 -12.50 16.09 -6.82
CA LEU A 72 -11.78 16.39 -5.57
C LEU A 72 -11.06 17.73 -5.67
N SER A 73 -11.38 18.66 -4.76
CA SER A 73 -10.62 19.89 -4.57
C SER A 73 -9.38 19.66 -3.70
N ASP A 74 -8.45 20.60 -3.69
CA ASP A 74 -7.27 20.53 -2.82
C ASP A 74 -7.63 20.50 -1.33
N LYS A 75 -8.70 21.21 -0.96
CA LYS A 75 -9.25 21.17 0.40
C LYS A 75 -9.76 19.78 0.76
N ASP A 76 -10.45 19.10 -0.17
CA ASP A 76 -10.92 17.73 0.04
C ASP A 76 -9.74 16.78 0.21
N ARG A 77 -8.71 16.91 -0.62
CA ARG A 77 -7.48 16.11 -0.54
C ARG A 77 -6.78 16.27 0.80
N GLY A 78 -6.66 17.50 1.32
CA GLY A 78 -6.12 17.77 2.65
C GLY A 78 -6.94 17.10 3.76
N SER A 79 -8.26 17.26 3.73
CA SER A 79 -9.16 16.66 4.73
C SER A 79 -9.13 15.13 4.69
N ILE A 80 -9.07 14.53 3.50
CA ILE A 80 -8.93 13.08 3.30
C ILE A 80 -7.61 12.58 3.88
N ARG A 81 -6.50 13.30 3.62
CA ARG A 81 -5.19 12.97 4.17
C ARG A 81 -5.23 12.98 5.70
N ASP A 82 -5.80 14.01 6.31
CA ASP A 82 -5.85 14.12 7.77
C ASP A 82 -6.69 12.99 8.39
N ASN A 83 -7.86 12.68 7.80
CA ASN A 83 -8.68 11.54 8.22
C ASN A 83 -7.94 10.20 8.09
N ALA A 84 -7.15 10.01 7.02
CA ALA A 84 -6.36 8.80 6.83
C ALA A 84 -5.26 8.68 7.90
N LEU A 85 -4.56 9.77 8.21
CA LEU A 85 -3.53 9.78 9.26
C LEU A 85 -4.10 9.51 10.65
N GLU A 86 -5.27 10.06 10.95
CA GLU A 86 -5.99 9.78 12.20
C GLU A 86 -6.42 8.31 12.27
N THR A 87 -7.03 7.78 11.20
CA THR A 87 -7.47 6.38 11.11
C THR A 87 -6.29 5.43 11.32
N LEU A 88 -5.14 5.72 10.72
CA LEU A 88 -3.91 4.92 10.83
C LEU A 88 -3.14 5.15 12.15
N LYS A 89 -3.64 6.03 13.03
CA LYS A 89 -2.98 6.41 14.29
C LYS A 89 -1.53 6.89 14.09
N ALA A 90 -1.29 7.65 13.02
CA ALA A 90 0.06 8.03 12.56
C ALA A 90 0.87 8.82 13.60
N GLY A 91 0.21 9.51 14.54
CA GLY A 91 0.90 10.20 15.64
C GLY A 91 1.59 9.26 16.64
N ALA A 92 1.04 8.05 16.86
CA ALA A 92 1.62 7.04 17.75
C ALA A 92 2.40 5.96 16.97
N HIS A 93 2.00 5.71 15.72
CA HIS A 93 2.58 4.69 14.85
C HIS A 93 2.94 5.33 13.50
N PRO A 94 4.08 6.03 13.39
CA PRO A 94 4.40 6.86 12.23
C PRO A 94 4.73 6.07 10.96
N THR A 95 5.00 4.77 11.09
CA THR A 95 5.42 3.90 10.00
C THR A 95 4.51 2.68 9.87
N VAL A 96 4.44 2.17 8.65
CA VAL A 96 3.93 0.82 8.33
C VAL A 96 5.13 -0.02 7.88
N GLN A 97 5.15 -1.28 8.30
CA GLN A 97 6.22 -2.21 7.95
C GLN A 97 5.64 -3.53 7.43
N VAL A 98 6.23 -4.05 6.37
CA VAL A 98 5.93 -5.37 5.80
C VAL A 98 7.21 -6.18 5.79
N THR A 99 7.19 -7.39 6.33
CA THR A 99 8.36 -8.28 6.39
C THR A 99 7.98 -9.69 5.94
N SER A 100 8.74 -10.26 5.00
CA SER A 100 8.53 -11.62 4.53
C SER A 100 8.83 -12.66 5.61
N THR A 101 8.05 -13.73 5.62
CA THR A 101 8.25 -14.93 6.45
C THR A 101 8.57 -16.16 5.62
N SER A 102 8.08 -16.21 4.38
CA SER A 102 8.48 -17.21 3.39
C SER A 102 8.28 -16.68 1.97
N VAL A 103 9.11 -17.14 1.04
CA VAL A 103 9.02 -16.81 -0.38
C VAL A 103 8.79 -18.10 -1.17
N THR A 104 7.77 -18.10 -2.02
CA THR A 104 7.45 -19.24 -2.90
C THR A 104 7.51 -18.78 -4.37
N PRO A 105 8.39 -19.34 -5.21
CA PRO A 105 8.44 -19.00 -6.63
C PRO A 105 7.15 -19.34 -7.37
N THR A 106 6.78 -18.52 -8.34
CA THR A 106 5.68 -18.74 -9.28
C THR A 106 6.19 -18.66 -10.72
N ALA A 107 5.31 -18.85 -11.71
CA ALA A 107 5.69 -18.77 -13.12
C ALA A 107 6.15 -17.36 -13.56
N SER A 108 5.72 -16.30 -12.87
CA SER A 108 5.96 -14.91 -13.25
C SER A 108 6.56 -14.06 -12.12
N GLY A 109 6.99 -14.68 -11.02
CA GLY A 109 7.52 -13.99 -9.85
C GLY A 109 7.42 -14.84 -8.60
N TYR A 110 6.76 -14.32 -7.55
CA TYR A 110 6.72 -14.94 -6.22
C TYR A 110 5.40 -14.69 -5.50
N ASP A 111 4.94 -15.67 -4.74
CA ASP A 111 3.99 -15.47 -3.66
C ASP A 111 4.78 -15.39 -2.35
N VAL A 112 4.71 -14.25 -1.68
CA VAL A 112 5.47 -13.97 -0.46
C VAL A 112 4.50 -13.91 0.72
N ALA A 113 4.63 -14.84 1.66
CA ALA A 113 3.93 -14.73 2.94
C ALA A 113 4.61 -13.64 3.76
N VAL A 114 3.85 -12.66 4.24
CA VAL A 114 4.38 -11.48 4.95
C VAL A 114 3.66 -11.27 6.27
N GLN A 115 4.34 -10.61 7.21
CA GLN A 115 3.73 -9.94 8.35
C GLN A 115 3.61 -8.46 8.02
N VAL A 116 2.43 -7.89 8.25
CA VAL A 116 2.13 -6.48 8.00
C VAL A 116 1.83 -5.81 9.34
N SER A 117 2.63 -4.82 9.71
CA SER A 117 2.47 -4.03 10.93
C SER A 117 1.81 -2.69 10.59
N VAL A 118 0.59 -2.49 11.07
CA VAL A 118 -0.19 -1.26 10.90
C VAL A 118 -0.77 -0.85 12.23
N ALA A 119 -0.57 0.41 12.64
CA ALA A 119 -1.09 0.95 13.89
C ALA A 119 -0.77 0.10 15.14
N GLY A 120 0.43 -0.51 15.15
CA GLY A 120 0.92 -1.37 16.24
C GLY A 120 0.37 -2.79 16.25
N VAL A 121 -0.49 -3.16 15.27
CA VAL A 121 -1.06 -4.51 15.14
C VAL A 121 -0.45 -5.20 13.94
N VAL A 122 0.06 -6.41 14.17
CA VAL A 122 0.68 -7.25 13.15
C VAL A 122 -0.30 -8.32 12.69
N GLN A 123 -0.53 -8.42 11.38
CA GLN A 123 -1.34 -9.47 10.77
C GLN A 123 -0.61 -10.12 9.58
N PRO A 124 -0.83 -11.42 9.34
CA PRO A 124 -0.27 -12.08 8.17
C PRO A 124 -1.02 -11.68 6.90
N ALA A 125 -0.30 -11.59 5.78
CA ALA A 125 -0.88 -11.40 4.45
C ALA A 125 -0.06 -12.15 3.40
N VAL A 126 -0.58 -12.19 2.17
CA VAL A 126 0.17 -12.64 0.99
C VAL A 126 0.45 -11.44 0.10
N LEU A 127 1.72 -11.27 -0.27
CA LEU A 127 2.20 -10.32 -1.25
C LEU A 127 2.49 -11.06 -2.55
N ALA A 128 1.66 -10.81 -3.56
CA ALA A 128 1.90 -11.31 -4.91
C ALA A 128 2.92 -10.40 -5.61
N VAL A 129 4.05 -10.96 -6.02
CA VAL A 129 5.13 -10.26 -6.71
C VAL A 129 5.23 -10.77 -8.13
N THR A 130 5.24 -9.85 -9.10
CA THR A 130 5.53 -10.14 -10.50
C THR A 130 6.85 -9.48 -10.87
N VAL A 131 7.69 -10.19 -11.62
CA VAL A 131 8.96 -9.69 -12.14
C VAL A 131 8.93 -9.79 -13.65
N ALA A 132 9.12 -8.67 -14.34
CA ALA A 132 9.14 -8.60 -15.79
C ALA A 132 10.43 -7.94 -16.29
N PRO A 133 11.04 -8.44 -17.38
CA PRO A 133 12.14 -7.74 -18.04
C PRO A 133 11.72 -6.35 -18.53
N GLU A 134 12.59 -5.37 -18.38
CA GLU A 134 12.42 -4.01 -18.90
C GLU A 134 13.76 -3.53 -19.51
N GLN A 135 13.73 -2.50 -20.36
CA GLN A 135 14.98 -1.95 -20.92
C GLN A 135 15.88 -1.43 -19.80
N GLY A 136 17.07 -2.01 -19.66
CA GLY A 136 18.06 -1.58 -18.67
C GLY A 136 17.81 -2.07 -17.23
N GLY A 137 16.89 -3.02 -17.03
CA GLY A 137 16.62 -3.55 -15.70
C GLY A 137 15.47 -4.55 -15.64
N VAL A 138 14.81 -4.59 -14.48
CA VAL A 138 13.59 -5.36 -14.27
C VAL A 138 12.52 -4.48 -13.65
N ARG A 139 11.29 -4.66 -14.11
CA ARG A 139 10.11 -4.10 -13.45
C ARG A 139 9.59 -5.10 -12.44
N VAL A 140 9.41 -4.65 -11.21
CA VAL A 140 8.87 -5.44 -10.10
C VAL A 140 7.56 -4.80 -9.65
N SER A 141 6.49 -5.59 -9.69
CA SER A 141 5.16 -5.16 -9.22
C SER A 141 4.75 -6.05 -8.04
N GLY A 142 4.42 -5.44 -6.91
CA GLY A 142 3.93 -6.11 -5.71
C GLY A 142 2.49 -5.69 -5.40
N VAL A 143 1.60 -6.65 -5.11
CA VAL A 143 0.22 -6.37 -4.72
C VAL A 143 -0.16 -7.19 -3.50
N THR A 144 -0.75 -6.52 -2.51
CA THR A 144 -1.38 -7.17 -1.35
C THR A 144 -2.63 -6.41 -0.95
N GLY A 145 -3.55 -7.04 -0.24
CA GLY A 145 -4.74 -6.36 0.29
C GLY A 145 -4.80 -6.50 1.80
N ILE A 146 -4.98 -5.36 2.47
CA ILE A 146 -5.00 -5.20 3.91
C ILE A 146 -6.43 -4.94 4.35
N VAL A 147 -6.91 -5.69 5.34
CA VAL A 147 -8.24 -5.48 5.95
C VAL A 147 -8.06 -4.65 7.20
N GLN A 148 -8.58 -3.42 7.20
CA GLN A 148 -8.34 -2.46 8.28
C GLN A 148 -8.83 -2.97 9.64
N THR A 149 -10.01 -3.60 9.69
CA THR A 149 -10.57 -4.14 10.94
C THR A 149 -9.74 -5.27 11.56
N GLU A 150 -9.00 -6.05 10.76
CA GLU A 150 -8.08 -7.08 11.28
C GLU A 150 -6.89 -6.45 12.01
N HIS A 151 -6.51 -5.22 11.66
CA HIS A 151 -5.52 -4.42 12.40
C HIS A 151 -6.14 -3.60 13.54
N GLY A 152 -7.41 -3.84 13.89
CA GLY A 152 -8.10 -3.09 14.94
C GLY A 152 -8.39 -1.63 14.58
N LEU A 153 -8.38 -1.31 13.28
CA LEU A 153 -8.76 0.00 12.77
C LEU A 153 -10.25 0.05 12.45
N SER A 154 -10.85 1.23 12.57
CA SER A 154 -12.21 1.49 12.12
C SER A 154 -12.15 2.25 10.79
N PRO A 155 -12.56 1.67 9.66
CA PRO A 155 -12.57 2.37 8.39
C PRO A 155 -13.37 3.67 8.48
N TYR A 156 -12.87 4.73 7.85
CA TYR A 156 -13.54 6.02 7.84
C TYR A 156 -14.99 5.89 7.36
N SER A 157 -15.90 6.56 8.07
CA SER A 157 -17.32 6.58 7.74
C SER A 157 -17.94 7.94 7.99
N ALA A 158 -18.89 8.32 7.13
CA ALA A 158 -19.66 9.55 7.20
C ALA A 158 -21.15 9.28 6.93
N MET A 159 -21.99 10.30 7.13
CA MET A 159 -23.44 10.25 6.88
C MET A 159 -24.13 9.09 7.62
N MET A 160 -23.76 8.86 8.89
CA MET A 160 -24.28 7.77 9.72
C MET A 160 -24.13 6.39 9.04
N GLY A 161 -22.93 6.08 8.54
CA GLY A 161 -22.66 4.82 7.81
C GLY A 161 -23.12 4.82 6.36
N GLY A 162 -23.73 5.91 5.87
CA GLY A 162 -24.20 6.01 4.50
C GLY A 162 -23.06 6.03 3.48
N LEU A 163 -21.91 6.57 3.87
CA LEU A 163 -20.68 6.61 3.09
C LEU A 163 -19.55 6.00 3.94
N LYS A 164 -18.84 5.01 3.39
CA LYS A 164 -17.79 4.31 4.11
C LYS A 164 -16.63 3.98 3.16
N VAL A 165 -15.40 4.10 3.63
CA VAL A 165 -14.25 3.52 2.94
C VAL A 165 -14.33 1.99 3.08
N SER A 166 -14.12 1.26 1.98
CA SER A 166 -14.07 -0.19 2.03
C SER A 166 -13.07 -0.68 3.08
N ASP A 167 -13.44 -1.73 3.80
CA ASP A 167 -12.59 -2.26 4.87
C ASP A 167 -11.27 -2.79 4.31
N ARG A 168 -11.33 -3.47 3.15
CA ARG A 168 -10.15 -3.88 2.39
C ARG A 168 -9.58 -2.70 1.59
N VAL A 169 -8.28 -2.45 1.79
CA VAL A 169 -7.46 -1.52 1.02
C VAL A 169 -6.41 -2.32 0.27
N GLU A 170 -6.25 -2.06 -1.02
CA GLU A 170 -5.19 -2.69 -1.81
C GLU A 170 -3.93 -1.83 -1.79
N VAL A 171 -2.79 -2.46 -1.57
CA VAL A 171 -1.46 -1.84 -1.58
C VAL A 171 -0.74 -2.32 -2.83
N ARG A 172 -0.19 -1.39 -3.60
CA ARG A 172 0.59 -1.67 -4.81
C ARG A 172 1.95 -1.01 -4.73
N LEU A 173 2.99 -1.80 -4.99
CA LEU A 173 4.34 -1.34 -5.26
C LEU A 173 4.64 -1.59 -6.74
N ASP A 174 5.23 -0.62 -7.40
CA ASP A 174 5.67 -0.75 -8.79
C ASP A 174 6.99 -0.01 -8.97
N VAL A 175 8.07 -0.74 -9.24
CA VAL A 175 9.42 -0.20 -9.30
C VAL A 175 10.20 -0.77 -10.48
N THR A 176 11.13 0.01 -11.00
CA THR A 176 12.13 -0.46 -11.95
C THR A 176 13.48 -0.47 -11.27
N VAL A 177 14.10 -1.65 -11.17
CA VAL A 177 15.42 -1.80 -10.57
C VAL A 177 16.43 -2.05 -11.69
N ALA A 178 17.46 -1.20 -11.76
CA ALA A 178 18.54 -1.37 -12.70
C ALA A 178 19.29 -2.68 -12.42
N ARG A 179 19.71 -3.37 -13.49
CA ARG A 179 20.59 -4.54 -13.43
C ARG A 179 21.89 -4.26 -14.17
#